data_AF-A0A2T1DQP9-F1
#
_entry.id   AF-A0A2T1DQP9-F1
#
_cell.length_a   1.000
_cell.length_b   1.000
_cell.length_c   1.000
_cell.angle_alpha   90.00
_cell.angle_beta   90.00
_cell.angle_gamma   90.00
#
_symmetry.space_group_name_H-M   'P 1'
#
loop_
_entity.id
_entity.type
_entity.pdbx_description
1 polymer ?
#
loop_
_entity_poly.entity_id
_entity_poly.type
_entity_poly.pdbx_seq_one_letter_code
_entity_poly.pdbx_strand_id
1 'polypeptide(L)'
;MNLLPKATASITSRGIAFQGLYYTCKTAIDEQWFTRARVGVRSKGALAYDPRCIDVVYLIAANGDEEVCHLTPQYRPMLGQSWFEARSYLADIKERTADIKKRTQHSHDKFKLAVEEIVHEAIKQKGNLDT
;
A
#
# COMPACT_ATOMS: atom_id res chain seq x y z
N MET A 1 -1.28 35.27 -4.93
CA MET A 1 -2.09 34.05 -5.13
C MET A 1 -1.13 32.87 -5.16
N ASN A 2 -1.28 31.92 -4.24
CA ASN A 2 -0.45 30.72 -4.24
C ASN A 2 -1.29 29.57 -4.82
N LEU A 3 -0.86 28.98 -5.92
CA LEU A 3 -1.55 27.84 -6.54
C LEU A 3 -1.20 26.57 -5.76
N LEU A 4 -2.16 25.66 -5.60
CA LEU A 4 -1.89 24.37 -4.97
C LEU A 4 -0.78 23.62 -5.72
N PRO A 5 0.16 22.95 -5.02
CA PRO A 5 1.15 22.09 -5.65
C PRO A 5 0.51 21.03 -6.55
N LYS A 6 1.07 20.86 -7.74
CA LYS A 6 0.63 19.85 -8.72
C LYS A 6 1.51 18.60 -8.65
N ALA A 7 0.90 17.45 -8.90
CA ALA A 7 1.58 16.17 -8.95
C ALA A 7 0.85 15.19 -9.89
N THR A 8 1.45 14.02 -10.07
CA THR A 8 0.85 12.92 -10.84
C THR A 8 0.51 11.77 -9.91
N ALA A 9 -0.72 11.28 -10.00
CA ALA A 9 -1.16 10.07 -9.33
C ALA A 9 -1.26 8.88 -10.29
N SER A 10 -1.15 7.68 -9.73
CA SER A 10 -1.37 6.43 -10.47
C SER A 10 -2.74 5.88 -10.18
N ILE A 11 -3.47 5.47 -11.21
CA ILE A 11 -4.76 4.82 -11.04
C ILE A 11 -4.52 3.31 -10.82
N THR A 12 -5.03 2.78 -9.71
CA THR A 12 -4.85 1.38 -9.33
C THR A 12 -6.20 0.74 -9.03
N SER A 13 -6.25 -0.58 -8.91
CA SER A 13 -7.46 -1.29 -8.49
C SER A 13 -7.95 -0.92 -7.08
N ARG A 14 -7.12 -0.27 -6.26
CA ARG A 14 -7.46 0.17 -4.90
C ARG A 14 -7.95 1.62 -4.83
N GLY A 15 -7.79 2.40 -5.90
CA GLY A 15 -8.04 3.83 -5.90
C GLY A 15 -7.00 4.62 -6.69
N ILE A 16 -7.18 5.94 -6.70
CA ILE A 16 -6.22 6.93 -7.20
C ILE A 16 -5.09 7.01 -6.17
N ALA A 17 -3.93 6.43 -6.50
CA ALA A 17 -2.79 6.28 -5.61
C ALA A 17 -1.87 7.50 -5.68
N PHE A 18 -1.69 8.17 -4.54
CA PHE A 18 -0.79 9.31 -4.40
C PHE A 18 -0.11 9.27 -3.03
N GLN A 19 1.23 9.32 -3.03
CA GLN A 19 2.05 9.42 -1.80
C GLN A 19 1.71 8.35 -0.72
N GLY A 20 1.37 7.13 -1.14
CA GLY A 20 1.04 6.01 -0.24
C GLY A 20 -0.42 5.96 0.25
N LEU A 21 -1.23 6.93 -0.15
CA LEU A 21 -2.67 7.01 0.14
C LEU A 21 -3.49 6.72 -1.12
N TYR A 22 -4.77 6.39 -0.93
CA TYR A 22 -5.73 6.17 -2.02
C TYR A 22 -6.90 7.13 -1.89
N TYR A 23 -7.33 7.63 -3.05
CA TYR A 23 -8.45 8.54 -3.21
C TYR A 23 -9.47 8.00 -4.20
N THR A 24 -10.68 8.53 -4.15
CA THR A 24 -11.75 8.22 -5.11
C THR A 24 -12.64 9.44 -5.37
N CYS A 25 -13.24 9.51 -6.55
CA CYS A 25 -14.20 10.53 -6.95
C CYS A 25 -15.29 9.90 -7.82
N LYS A 26 -16.31 10.70 -8.17
CA LYS A 26 -17.44 10.25 -8.97
C LYS A 26 -17.00 9.79 -10.35
N THR A 27 -16.15 10.57 -11.04
CA THR A 27 -15.64 10.20 -12.37
C THR A 27 -14.91 8.86 -12.35
N ALA A 28 -14.03 8.63 -11.37
CA ALA A 28 -13.27 7.40 -11.28
C ALA A 28 -14.15 6.14 -11.08
N ILE A 29 -15.28 6.31 -10.38
CA ILE A 29 -16.28 5.25 -10.17
C ILE A 29 -17.08 5.03 -11.46
N ASP A 30 -17.65 6.09 -12.02
CA ASP A 30 -18.53 6.03 -13.19
C ASP A 30 -17.81 5.47 -14.42
N GLU A 31 -16.54 5.86 -14.62
CA GLU A 31 -15.71 5.38 -15.72
C GLU A 31 -14.99 4.05 -15.43
N GLN A 32 -15.26 3.44 -14.28
CA GLN A 32 -14.75 2.13 -13.88
C GLN A 32 -13.21 2.05 -13.87
N TRP A 33 -12.53 3.12 -13.48
CA TRP A 33 -11.07 3.21 -13.52
C TRP A 33 -10.39 2.10 -12.71
N PHE A 34 -10.94 1.76 -11.55
CA PHE A 34 -10.38 0.74 -10.67
C PHE A 34 -10.54 -0.68 -11.24
N THR A 35 -11.66 -0.94 -11.91
CA THR A 35 -11.90 -2.22 -12.62
C THR A 35 -10.94 -2.38 -13.80
N ARG A 36 -10.78 -1.32 -14.61
CA ARG A 36 -9.82 -1.29 -15.71
C ARG A 36 -8.39 -1.53 -15.21
N ALA A 37 -8.00 -0.89 -14.11
CA ALA A 37 -6.70 -1.12 -13.49
C ALA A 37 -6.52 -2.56 -12.98
N ARG A 38 -7.59 -3.21 -12.50
CA ARG A 38 -7.56 -4.62 -12.06
C ARG A 38 -7.24 -5.58 -13.21
N VAL A 39 -7.72 -5.30 -14.42
CA VAL A 39 -7.43 -6.11 -15.62
C VAL A 39 -6.14 -5.71 -16.34
N GLY A 40 -5.34 -4.81 -15.74
CA GLY A 40 -3.99 -4.47 -16.20
C GLY A 40 -3.87 -3.14 -16.95
N VAL A 41 -4.96 -2.38 -17.12
CA VAL A 41 -4.89 -1.05 -17.75
C VAL A 41 -4.11 -0.09 -16.85
N ARG A 42 -3.03 0.47 -17.36
CA ARG A 42 -2.20 1.43 -16.63
C ARG A 42 -2.59 2.84 -17.02
N SER A 43 -2.96 3.64 -16.04
CA SER A 43 -3.33 5.04 -16.24
C SER A 43 -2.80 5.92 -15.12
N LYS A 44 -2.58 7.19 -15.43
CA LYS A 44 -2.13 8.24 -14.51
C LYS A 44 -3.01 9.46 -14.67
N GLY A 45 -3.19 10.22 -13.60
CA GLY A 45 -3.94 11.48 -13.60
C GLY A 45 -3.10 12.61 -13.02
N ALA A 46 -3.25 13.82 -13.55
CA ALA A 46 -2.72 15.03 -12.93
C ALA A 46 -3.62 15.41 -11.75
N LEU A 47 -3.02 15.86 -10.65
CA LEU A 47 -3.76 16.36 -9.50
C LEU A 47 -3.09 17.58 -8.87
N ALA A 48 -3.85 18.30 -8.06
CA ALA A 48 -3.38 19.29 -7.10
C ALA A 48 -3.77 18.87 -5.67
N TYR A 49 -3.04 19.37 -4.65
CA TYR A 49 -3.31 19.02 -3.25
C TYR A 49 -2.91 20.15 -2.30
N ASP A 50 -3.51 20.20 -1.11
CA ASP A 50 -3.07 21.09 -0.02
C ASP A 50 -2.05 20.34 0.86
N PRO A 51 -0.78 20.78 0.98
CA PRO A 51 0.21 20.14 1.85
C PRO A 51 -0.19 20.02 3.32
N ARG A 52 -1.18 20.80 3.77
CA ARG A 52 -1.64 20.85 5.15
C ARG A 52 -2.78 19.88 5.47
N CYS A 53 -3.39 19.26 4.46
CA CYS A 53 -4.52 18.35 4.66
C CYS A 53 -4.52 17.23 3.62
N ILE A 54 -4.65 15.98 4.09
CA ILE A 54 -4.70 14.79 3.22
C ILE A 54 -6.12 14.37 2.82
N ASP A 55 -7.15 15.04 3.33
CA ASP A 55 -8.53 14.55 3.21
C ASP A 55 -9.03 14.52 1.76
N VAL A 56 -8.52 15.46 0.96
CA VAL A 56 -8.90 15.63 -0.43
C VAL A 56 -7.70 15.94 -1.32
N VAL A 57 -7.80 15.49 -2.56
CA VAL A 57 -6.97 15.94 -3.68
C VAL A 57 -7.88 16.37 -4.82
N TYR A 58 -7.38 17.23 -5.70
CA TYR A 58 -8.13 17.76 -6.82
C TYR A 58 -7.60 17.12 -8.10
N LEU A 59 -8.37 16.24 -8.72
CA LEU A 59 -8.01 15.66 -10.00
C LEU A 59 -8.21 16.71 -11.10
N ILE A 60 -7.20 16.90 -11.93
CA ILE A 60 -7.22 17.88 -13.02
C ILE A 60 -7.54 17.15 -14.32
N ALA A 61 -8.70 17.46 -14.89
CA ALA A 61 -9.14 16.95 -16.18
C ALA A 61 -8.38 17.60 -17.35
N ALA A 62 -8.47 17.01 -18.54
CA ALA A 62 -7.75 17.49 -19.72
C ALA A 62 -8.17 18.91 -20.16
N ASN A 63 -9.40 19.31 -19.86
CA ASN A 63 -9.93 20.65 -20.11
C ASN A 63 -9.55 21.68 -19.02
N GLY A 64 -8.83 21.25 -17.97
CA GLY A 64 -8.43 22.08 -16.85
C GLY A 64 -9.39 22.10 -15.67
N ASP A 65 -10.54 21.41 -15.76
CA ASP A 65 -11.50 21.33 -14.66
C ASP A 65 -10.93 20.51 -13.51
N GLU A 66 -11.30 20.89 -12.28
CA GLU A 66 -10.87 20.22 -11.06
C GLU A 66 -12.04 19.44 -10.43
N GLU A 67 -11.83 18.16 -10.14
CA GLU A 67 -12.77 17.32 -9.40
C GLU A 67 -12.20 16.92 -8.05
N VAL A 68 -12.98 17.10 -6.98
CA VAL A 68 -12.60 16.67 -5.63
C VAL A 68 -12.60 15.14 -5.55
N CYS A 69 -11.46 14.60 -5.14
CA CYS A 69 -11.28 13.19 -4.81
C CYS A 69 -11.06 13.05 -3.30
N HIS A 70 -11.86 12.22 -2.66
CA HIS A 70 -11.82 12.00 -1.22
C HIS A 70 -10.92 10.83 -0.85
N LEU A 71 -10.21 10.98 0.26
CA LEU A 71 -9.43 9.92 0.88
C LEU A 71 -10.31 8.70 1.17
N THR A 72 -9.83 7.49 0.83
CA THR A 72 -10.65 6.28 1.00
C THR A 72 -10.87 5.94 2.49
N PRO A 73 -11.98 5.26 2.84
CA PRO A 73 -12.39 5.04 4.24
C PRO A 73 -11.37 4.35 5.13
N GLN A 74 -10.44 3.57 4.56
CA GLN A 74 -9.37 2.89 5.30
C GLN A 74 -8.42 3.84 6.04
N TYR A 75 -8.38 5.13 5.66
CA TYR A 75 -7.54 6.16 6.27
C TYR A 75 -8.31 7.11 7.19
N ARG A 76 -9.56 6.78 7.56
CA ARG A 76 -10.40 7.63 8.41
C ARG A 76 -9.72 8.14 9.70
N PRO A 77 -8.87 7.36 10.41
CA PRO A 77 -8.16 7.85 11.59
C PRO A 77 -7.15 8.97 11.32
N MET A 78 -6.79 9.20 10.05
CA MET A 78 -5.81 10.20 9.62
C MET A 78 -6.48 11.47 9.06
N LEU A 79 -7.81 11.57 9.08
CA LEU A 79 -8.49 12.77 8.60
C LEU A 79 -8.05 14.01 9.37
N GLY A 80 -7.90 15.12 8.65
CA GLY A 80 -7.41 16.40 9.16
C GLY A 80 -5.89 16.48 9.33
N GLN A 81 -5.14 15.41 9.06
CA GLN A 81 -3.68 15.44 9.16
C GLN A 81 -3.04 16.09 7.94
N SER A 82 -1.83 16.63 8.15
CA SER A 82 -0.97 17.13 7.09
C SER A 82 -0.26 16.00 6.33
N TRP A 83 0.26 16.32 5.13
CA TRP A 83 1.08 15.38 4.37
C TRP A 83 2.41 15.03 5.07
N PHE A 84 2.87 15.88 5.99
CA PHE A 84 4.05 15.57 6.80
C PHE A 84 3.76 14.45 7.80
N GLU A 85 2.70 14.61 8.59
CA GLU A 85 2.27 13.63 9.60
C GLU A 85 1.91 12.29 8.94
N ALA A 86 1.15 12.34 7.84
CA ALA A 86 0.75 11.14 7.12
C ALA A 86 1.95 10.34 6.61
N ARG A 87 2.98 11.02 6.06
CA ARG A 87 4.20 10.36 5.61
C ARG A 87 4.98 9.73 6.76
N SER A 88 5.09 10.42 7.89
CA SER A 88 5.74 9.88 9.09
C SER A 88 5.02 8.61 9.56
N TYR A 89 3.70 8.68 9.70
CA TYR A 89 2.89 7.56 10.16
C TYR A 89 2.98 6.34 9.21
N LEU A 90 2.91 6.57 7.90
CA LEU A 90 3.04 5.49 6.90
C LEU A 90 4.44 4.87 6.90
N ALA A 91 5.48 5.65 7.16
CA ALA A 91 6.84 5.14 7.29
C ALA A 91 6.98 4.22 8.51
N ASP A 92 6.45 4.64 9.66
CA ASP A 92 6.47 3.85 10.90
C ASP A 92 5.72 2.50 10.73
N ILE A 93 4.55 2.52 10.09
CA ILE A 93 3.80 1.29 9.79
C ILE A 93 4.62 0.37 8.88
N LYS A 94 5.23 0.93 7.83
CA LYS A 94 6.03 0.16 6.88
C LYS A 94 7.23 -0.52 7.56
N GLU A 95 7.88 0.16 8.48
CA GLU A 95 9.00 -0.40 9.25
C GLU A 95 8.51 -1.53 10.17
N ARG A 96 7.49 -1.27 10.99
CA ARG A 96 6.92 -2.27 11.91
C ARG A 96 6.42 -3.52 11.18
N THR A 97 5.76 -3.35 10.04
CA THR A 97 5.27 -4.47 9.23
C THR A 97 6.41 -5.26 8.60
N ALA A 98 7.48 -4.59 8.17
CA ALA A 98 8.68 -5.27 7.69
C ALA A 98 9.35 -6.11 8.78
N ASP A 99 9.43 -5.59 10.00
CA ASP A 99 10.03 -6.31 11.14
C ASP A 99 9.19 -7.49 11.59
N ILE A 100 7.87 -7.34 11.65
CA ILE A 100 6.96 -8.47 11.92
C ILE A 100 7.17 -9.56 10.88
N LYS A 101 7.20 -9.21 9.58
CA LYS A 101 7.41 -10.17 8.49
C LYS A 101 8.76 -10.88 8.59
N LYS A 102 9.83 -10.16 8.93
CA LYS A 102 11.15 -10.75 9.17
C LYS A 102 11.13 -11.74 10.34
N ARG A 103 10.51 -11.37 11.46
CA ARG A 103 10.38 -12.24 12.65
C ARG A 103 9.58 -13.50 12.35
N THR A 104 8.45 -13.38 11.64
CA THR A 104 7.64 -14.55 11.27
C THR A 104 8.40 -15.46 10.31
N GLN A 105 9.11 -14.90 9.33
CA GLN A 105 9.93 -15.69 8.41
C GLN A 105 11.04 -16.44 9.17
N HIS A 106 11.75 -15.72 10.05
CA HIS A 106 12.83 -16.31 10.84
C HIS A 106 12.34 -17.44 11.77
N SER A 107 11.15 -17.29 12.35
CA SER A 107 10.52 -18.35 13.14
C SER A 107 10.19 -19.59 12.29
N HIS A 108 9.69 -19.38 11.08
CA HIS A 108 9.36 -20.46 10.16
C HIS A 108 10.62 -21.22 9.70
N ASP A 109 11.69 -20.50 9.38
CA ASP A 109 12.96 -21.10 8.96
C ASP A 109 13.60 -21.92 10.09
N LYS A 110 13.56 -21.41 11.33
CA LYS A 110 14.02 -22.16 12.52
C LYS A 110 13.24 -23.46 12.74
N PHE A 111 11.92 -23.42 12.60
CA PHE A 111 11.09 -24.62 12.74
C PHE A 111 11.44 -25.65 11.66
N LYS A 112 11.63 -25.22 10.41
CA LYS A 112 12.00 -26.11 9.30
C LYS A 112 13.34 -26.82 9.57
N LEU A 113 14.37 -26.09 10.03
CA LEU A 113 15.67 -26.66 10.37
C LEU A 113 15.57 -27.69 11.51
N ALA A 114 14.80 -27.39 12.56
CA ALA A 114 14.60 -28.31 13.68
C ALA A 114 13.90 -29.62 13.24
N VAL A 115 12.92 -29.53 12.33
CA VAL A 115 12.27 -30.73 11.77
C VAL A 115 13.25 -31.55 10.94
N GLU A 116 14.05 -30.90 10.09
CA GLU A 116 15.08 -31.59 9.28
C GLU A 116 16.10 -32.32 10.17
N GLU A 117 16.52 -31.70 11.27
CA GLU A 117 17.44 -32.31 12.23
C GLU A 117 16.84 -33.55 12.92
N ILE A 118 15.59 -33.46 13.41
CA ILE A 118 14.89 -34.60 14.02
C ILE A 118 14.75 -35.77 13.05
N VAL A 119 14.38 -35.50 11.79
CA VAL A 119 14.25 -36.54 10.76
C VAL A 119 15.61 -37.18 10.45
N HIS A 120 16.66 -36.37 10.33
CA HIS A 120 18.02 -36.86 10.06
C HIS A 120 18.52 -37.77 11.19
N GLU A 121 18.32 -37.37 12.44
CA GLU A 121 18.69 -38.19 13.60
C GLU A 121 17.88 -39.48 13.69
N ALA A 122 16.57 -39.44 13.39
CA ALA A 122 15.73 -40.65 13.35
C ALA A 122 16.18 -41.64 12.26
N ILE A 123 16.60 -41.16 11.09
CA ILE A 123 17.13 -42.00 10.01
C ILE A 123 18.45 -42.66 10.43
N LYS A 124 19.38 -41.90 11.04
CA LYS A 124 20.65 -42.45 11.54
C LYS A 124 20.43 -43.55 12.58
N GLN A 125 19.54 -43.33 13.54
CA GLN A 125 19.26 -44.30 14.59
C GLN A 125 18.68 -45.59 14.01
N LYS A 126 17.73 -45.50 13.07
CA LYS A 126 17.15 -46.67 12.42
C LYS A 126 18.19 -47.47 11.63
N GLY A 127 19.09 -46.80 10.90
CA GLY A 127 20.18 -47.46 10.17
C GLY A 127 21.23 -48.17 11.05
N ASN A 128 21.31 -47.81 12.34
CA ASN A 128 22.21 -48.43 13.32
C ASN A 128 21.58 -49.60 14.09
N LEU A 129 20.24 -49.75 14.01
CA LEU A 129 19.47 -50.84 14.63
C LEU A 129 19.26 -52.03 13.68
N ASP A 130 19.47 -51.83 12.38
CA ASP A 130 19.33 -52.85 11.32
C ASP A 130 20.68 -53.55 10.96
N THR A 131 21.75 -53.33 11.75
CA THR A 131 23.07 -53.98 11.67
C THR A 131 23.41 -54.70 12.96
#